data_AF-A0A538L022-F1
#
_entry.id   AF-A0A538L022-F1
#
_cell.length_a   1.000
_cell.length_b   1.000
_cell.length_c   1.000
_cell.angle_alpha   90.00
_cell.angle_beta   90.00
_cell.angle_gamma   90.00
#
_symmetry.space_group_name_H-M   'P 1'
#
loop_
_entity.id
_entity.type
_entity.pdbx_description
1 polymer ?
#
loop_
_entity_poly.entity_id
_entity_poly.type
_entity_poly.pdbx_seq_one_letter_code
_entity_poly.pdbx_strand_id
1 'polypeptide(L)' 'MAFHSKRNGNFDVYVMNADGSGQRRLTRNRAEDSNPAWSPDAKRIAFQSDRDGIPEIYVMNADGNGQRRLKRG' A
#
# COMPACT_ATOMS: atom_id res chain seq x y z
N MET A 1 -10.73 -4.67 -3.11
CA MET A 1 -10.51 -3.71 -2.00
C MET A 1 -9.03 -3.66 -1.64
N ALA A 2 -8.55 -2.57 -1.02
CA ALA A 2 -7.23 -2.49 -0.39
C ALA A 2 -7.38 -2.21 1.12
N PHE A 3 -6.49 -2.75 1.93
CA PHE A 3 -6.47 -2.60 3.38
C PHE A 3 -5.04 -2.77 3.93
N HIS A 4 -4.80 -2.40 5.19
CA HIS A 4 -3.53 -2.63 5.86
C HIS A 4 -3.68 -3.65 7.00
N SER A 5 -2.61 -4.37 7.34
CA SER A 5 -2.63 -5.37 8.42
C SER A 5 -1.26 -5.54 9.07
N LYS A 6 -1.20 -5.73 10.39
CA LYS A 6 0.04 -6.01 11.16
C LYS A 6 0.43 -7.48 11.23
N ARG A 7 -0.17 -8.36 10.43
CA ARG A 7 0.03 -9.82 10.53
C ARG A 7 1.48 -10.29 10.30
N ASN A 8 2.38 -9.44 9.82
CA ASN A 8 3.81 -9.75 9.64
C ASN A 8 4.74 -8.94 10.55
N GLY A 9 4.23 -8.30 11.61
CA GLY A 9 5.03 -7.53 12.57
C GLY A 9 5.09 -6.02 12.32
N ASN A 10 4.75 -5.57 11.11
CA ASN A 10 4.53 -4.18 10.72
C ASN A 10 3.27 -4.08 9.85
N PHE A 11 2.68 -2.89 9.69
CA PHE A 11 1.61 -2.67 8.73
C PHE A 11 2.14 -2.85 7.32
N ASP A 12 1.50 -3.74 6.58
CA ASP A 12 1.66 -3.87 5.14
C ASP A 12 0.34 -3.61 4.43
N VAL A 13 0.41 -3.15 3.18
CA VAL A 13 -0.75 -3.01 2.30
C VAL A 13 -1.07 -4.34 1.63
N TYR A 14 -2.36 -4.67 1.62
CA TYR A 14 -2.95 -5.85 1.01
C TYR A 14 -4.09 -5.49 0.07
N VAL A 15 -4.38 -6.39 -0.85
CA VAL A 15 -5.60 -6.38 -1.67
C VAL A 15 -6.37 -7.67 -1.52
N MET A 16 -7.68 -7.61 -1.79
CA MET A 16 -8.58 -8.76 -1.78
C MET A 16 -9.78 -8.52 -2.70
N ASN A 17 -10.48 -9.60 -3.05
CA ASN A 17 -11.79 -9.55 -3.69
C ASN A 17 -12.83 -8.94 -2.75
N ALA A 18 -13.97 -8.49 -3.29
CA ALA A 18 -15.02 -7.87 -2.50
C ALA A 18 -15.67 -8.83 -1.48
N ASP A 19 -15.62 -10.13 -1.76
CA ASP A 19 -16.05 -11.21 -0.87
C ASP A 19 -15.01 -11.57 0.21
N GLY A 20 -13.87 -10.87 0.25
CA GLY A 20 -12.77 -11.11 1.20
C GLY A 20 -11.78 -12.20 0.77
N SER A 21 -12.04 -12.92 -0.32
CA SER A 21 -11.14 -13.93 -0.87
C SER A 21 -9.94 -13.33 -1.60
N GLY A 22 -8.97 -14.17 -1.97
CA GLY A 22 -7.83 -13.76 -2.80
C GLY A 22 -6.92 -12.71 -2.15
N GLN A 23 -6.76 -12.76 -0.82
CA GLN A 23 -5.92 -11.80 -0.11
C GLN A 23 -4.45 -11.90 -0.57
N ARG A 24 -3.86 -10.78 -0.99
CA ARG A 24 -2.48 -10.71 -1.49
C ARG A 24 -1.75 -9.51 -0.90
N ARG A 25 -0.54 -9.75 -0.38
CA ARG A 25 0.38 -8.73 0.14
C ARG A 25 1.03 -7.96 -1.00
N LEU A 26 0.97 -6.63 -0.96
CA LEU A 26 1.57 -5.73 -1.96
C LEU A 26 2.90 -5.12 -1.52
N THR A 27 3.03 -4.76 -0.23
CA THR A 27 4.28 -4.21 0.31
C THR A 27 5.01 -5.25 1.16
N ARG A 28 6.34 -5.30 1.06
CA ARG A 28 7.19 -6.28 1.75
C ARG A 28 8.48 -5.62 2.25
N ASN A 29 8.33 -4.63 3.11
CA ASN A 29 9.44 -3.89 3.71
C ASN A 29 9.24 -3.82 5.24
N ARG A 30 10.15 -3.14 5.95
CA ARG A 30 10.09 -3.00 7.41
C ARG A 30 9.36 -1.74 7.90
N ALA A 31 8.91 -0.89 6.98
CA ALA A 31 8.22 0.36 7.26
C ALA A 31 6.75 0.09 7.65
N GLU A 32 6.11 1.05 8.29
CA GLU A 32 4.66 1.03 8.53
C GLU A 32 3.94 1.57 7.28
N ASP A 33 3.39 0.66 6.46
CA ASP A 33 2.63 0.99 5.25
C ASP A 33 1.12 0.93 5.53
N SER A 34 0.46 2.09 5.52
CA SER A 34 -0.91 2.24 6.02
C SER A 34 -1.80 3.10 5.11
N ASN A 35 -3.09 3.16 5.45
CA ASN A 35 -4.10 4.01 4.80
C ASN A 35 -4.14 3.90 3.25
N PRO A 36 -4.25 2.70 2.67
CA PRO A 36 -4.27 2.56 1.21
C PRO A 36 -5.56 3.10 0.60
N ALA A 37 -5.44 3.78 -0.54
CA ALA A 37 -6.55 4.29 -1.34
C ALA A 37 -6.33 3.98 -2.83
N TRP A 38 -7.36 3.44 -3.49
CA TRP A 38 -7.33 3.18 -4.93
C TRP A 38 -7.52 4.47 -5.74
N SER A 39 -6.84 4.56 -6.89
CA SER A 39 -7.20 5.52 -7.92
C SER A 39 -8.55 5.14 -8.56
N PRO A 40 -9.33 6.10 -9.09
CA PRO A 40 -10.64 5.83 -9.69
C PRO A 40 -10.59 4.86 -10.88
N ASP A 41 -9.47 4.83 -11.61
CA ASP A 41 -9.24 3.94 -12.75
C ASP A 41 -8.71 2.55 -12.36
N ALA A 42 -8.62 2.26 -11.06
CA ALA A 42 -8.09 1.02 -10.48
C ALA A 42 -6.66 0.65 -10.92
N LYS A 43 -5.88 1.59 -11.47
CA LYS A 43 -4.50 1.32 -11.92
C LYS A 43 -3.45 1.51 -10.83
N ARG A 44 -3.75 2.35 -9.83
CA ARG A 44 -2.78 2.76 -8.81
C ARG A 44 -3.39 2.70 -7.42
N ILE A 45 -2.50 2.59 -6.43
CA ILE A 45 -2.81 2.69 -5.02
C ILE A 45 -1.88 3.74 -4.41
N ALA A 46 -2.46 4.72 -3.71
CA ALA A 46 -1.74 5.63 -2.83
C ALA A 46 -1.77 5.08 -1.40
N PHE A 47 -0.70 5.27 -0.64
CA PHE A 47 -0.60 4.83 0.75
C PHE A 47 0.41 5.67 1.52
N GLN A 48 0.31 5.68 2.84
CA GLN A 48 1.28 6.31 3.73
C GLN A 48 2.39 5.30 4.07
N SER A 49 3.64 5.74 4.10
CA SER A 49 4.80 4.91 4.41
C SER A 49 5.84 5.74 5.17
N ASP A 50 6.42 5.19 6.24
CA ASP A 50 7.50 5.83 7.02
C ASP A 50 8.91 5.36 6.61
N ARG A 51 9.03 4.75 5.43
CA ARG A 51 10.28 4.16 4.92
C ARG A 51 11.47 5.13 4.83
N ASP A 52 11.20 6.44 4.80
CA ASP A 52 12.21 7.51 4.78
C ASP A 52 12.44 8.13 6.17
N GLY A 53 12.00 7.48 7.24
CA GLY A 53 12.12 7.93 8.63
C GLY A 53 10.98 8.86 9.09
N ILE A 54 10.19 9.40 8.18
CA ILE A 54 8.96 10.14 8.46
C ILE A 54 7.81 9.64 7.57
N PRO A 55 6.54 9.73 8.02
CA PRO A 55 5.42 9.32 7.19
C PRO A 55 5.24 10.22 5.96
N GLU A 56 5.23 9.59 4.79
CA GLU A 56 5.13 10.24 3.48
C GLU A 56 4.12 9.50 2.60
N ILE A 57 3.61 10.18 1.56
CA ILE A 57 2.71 9.55 0.61
C ILE A 57 3.52 8.85 -0.47
N TYR A 58 3.13 7.62 -0.73
CA TYR A 58 3.68 6.76 -1.75
C TYR A 58 2.60 6.29 -2.71
N VAL A 59 3.01 5.95 -3.92
CA VAL A 59 2.14 5.41 -4.95
C VAL A 59 2.76 4.15 -5.53
N MET A 60 1.92 3.19 -5.90
CA MET A 60 2.29 1.97 -6.62
C MET A 60 1.23 1.57 -7.63
N ASN A 61 1.58 0.66 -8.52
CA ASN A 61 0.63 0.00 -9.41
C ASN A 61 -0.28 -0.95 -8.62
N ALA A 62 -1.45 -1.28 -9.19
CA ALA A 62 -2.42 -2.22 -8.63
C ALA A 62 -1.83 -3.60 -8.27
N ASP A 63 -0.79 -4.02 -8.99
CA ASP A 63 -0.07 -5.28 -8.78
C ASP A 63 0.96 -5.19 -7.62
N GLY A 64 1.22 -4.00 -7.08
CA GLY A 64 2.19 -3.73 -6.03
C GLY A 64 3.56 -3.28 -6.54
N ASN A 65 3.79 -3.27 -7.86
CA ASN A 65 5.06 -2.85 -8.46
C ASN A 65 5.16 -1.32 -8.58
N GLY A 66 6.38 -0.82 -8.83
CA GLY A 66 6.61 0.61 -9.10
C GLY A 66 6.37 1.51 -7.89
N GLN A 67 6.56 0.99 -6.67
CA GLN A 67 6.43 1.76 -5.44
C GLN A 67 7.42 2.93 -5.43
N ARG A 68 6.91 4.16 -5.40
CA ARG A 68 7.73 5.37 -5.37
C ARG A 68 7.07 6.48 -4.56
N ARG A 69 7.88 7.36 -3.99
CA ARG A 69 7.38 8.49 -3.19
C ARG A 69 6.61 9.44 -4.10
N LEU A 70 5.46 9.88 -3.62
CA LEU A 70 4.68 10.93 -4.23
C LEU A 70 5.06 12.26 -3.56
N LYS A 71 6.27 12.75 -3.84
CA LYS A 71 6.65 14.10 -3.41
C LYS A 71 5.87 15.14 -4.24
N ARG A 72 5.35 16.18 -3.57
CA ARG A 72 5.25 17.51 -4.19
C ARG A 72 6.67 18.07 -4.29
N GLY A 73 6.94 18.75 -5.42
CA GLY A 73 8.19 19.48 -5.64
C GLY A 73 8.49 20.50 -4.56
#